data_AF-A0A1H6C0B2-F1
#
_entry.id   AF-A0A1H6C0B2-F1
#
_cell.length_a   1.000
_cell.length_b   1.000
_cell.length_c   1.000
_cell.angle_alpha   90.00
_cell.angle_beta   90.00
_cell.angle_gamma   90.00
#
_symmetry.space_group_name_H-M   'P 1'
#
loop_
_entity.id
_entity.type
_entity.pdbx_description
1 polymer ?
#
loop_
_entity_poly.entity_id
_entity_poly.type
_entity_poly.pdbx_seq_one_letter_code
_entity_poly.pdbx_strand_id
1 'polypeptide(L)' 'MRLVILLIAVLLVGLLVYKQVGPGVVQPSETADALSSPDAPQVPTTPQQVKEFGAQMNEYMNEEAEKRAAAIEKATSQ' A
#
# COMPACT_ATOMS: atom_id res chain seq x y z
N MET A 1 9.18 41.09 -24.41
CA MET A 1 8.44 39.81 -24.53
C MET A 1 9.25 38.60 -24.07
N ARG A 2 10.51 38.42 -24.53
CA ARG A 2 11.36 37.28 -24.13
C ARG A 2 11.58 37.15 -22.60
N LEU A 3 11.82 38.27 -21.90
CA LEU A 3 11.99 38.28 -20.44
C LEU A 3 10.74 37.84 -19.66
N VAL A 4 9.56 38.23 -20.14
CA VAL A 4 8.27 37.86 -19.51
C VAL A 4 8.02 36.35 -19.66
N ILE A 5 8.35 35.79 -20.82
CA ILE A 5 8.22 34.34 -21.08
C ILE A 5 9.17 33.54 -20.17
N LEU A 6 10.40 34.03 -19.95
CA LEU A 6 11.35 33.39 -19.03
C LEU A 6 10.84 33.41 -17.59
N LEU A 7 10.26 34.52 -17.12
CA LEU A 7 9.69 34.61 -15.78
C LEU A 7 8.53 33.62 -15.59
N ILE A 8 7.64 33.51 -16.58
CA ILE A 8 6.54 32.56 -16.55
C ILE A 8 7.07 31.11 -16.51
N ALA A 9 8.10 30.79 -17.29
CA ALA A 9 8.71 29.46 -17.28
C ALA A 9 9.30 29.11 -15.91
N VAL A 10 10.01 30.05 -15.26
CA VAL A 10 10.56 29.84 -13.91
C VAL A 10 9.44 29.63 -12.89
N LEU A 11 8.35 30.39 -12.99
CA LEU A 11 7.20 30.28 -12.09
C LEU A 11 6.51 28.91 -12.22
N LEU A 12 6.33 28.42 -13.45
CA LEU A 12 5.76 27.09 -13.71
C LEU A 12 6.65 25.97 -13.15
N VAL A 13 7.97 26.05 -13.35
CA VAL A 13 8.91 25.06 -12.82
C VAL A 13 8.91 25.08 -11.29
N GLY A 14 8.96 26.27 -10.68
CA GLY A 14 8.91 26.41 -9.21
C GLY A 14 7.61 25.86 -8.61
N LEU A 15 6.47 26.10 -9.26
CA LEU A 15 5.18 25.56 -8.84
C LEU A 15 5.14 24.02 -8.98
N LEU A 16 5.75 23.48 -10.02
CA LEU A 16 5.80 22.04 -10.27
C LEU A 16 6.68 21.33 -9.22
N VAL A 17 7.82 21.92 -8.87
CA VAL A 17 8.68 21.44 -7.77
C VAL A 17 7.94 21.55 -6.44
N TYR A 18 7.25 22.66 -6.17
CA TYR A 18 6.44 22.81 -4.96
C TYR A 18 5.35 21.72 -4.85
N LYS A 19 4.69 21.36 -5.97
CA LYS A 19 3.74 20.24 -6.00
C LYS A 19 4.39 18.87 -5.78
N GLN A 20 5.65 18.67 -6.16
CA GLN A 20 6.38 17.42 -5.92
C GLN A 20 6.91 17.30 -4.48
N VAL A 21 7.26 18.43 -3.85
CA VAL A 21 7.87 18.47 -2.51
C VAL A 21 6.85 18.73 -1.39
N GLY A 22 5.70 19.33 -1.71
CA GLY A 22 4.54 19.37 -0.81
C GLY A 22 4.10 17.96 -0.43
N PRO A 23 3.41 17.77 0.71
CA PRO A 23 2.96 16.45 1.15
C PRO A 23 2.18 15.82 0.00
N GLY A 24 2.77 14.79 -0.60
CA GLY A 24 2.21 14.13 -1.76
C GLY A 24 0.75 13.85 -1.46
N VAL A 25 -0.14 14.31 -2.35
CA VAL A 25 -1.44 13.65 -2.45
C VAL A 25 -1.08 12.19 -2.65
N VAL A 26 -1.31 11.39 -1.61
CA VAL A 26 -1.17 9.94 -1.63
C VAL A 26 -2.10 9.48 -2.75
N GLN A 27 -1.54 9.39 -3.94
CA GLN A 27 -2.12 8.65 -5.03
C GLN A 27 -2.04 7.21 -4.53
N PRO A 28 -3.19 6.53 -4.30
CA PRO A 28 -3.15 5.13 -3.94
C PRO A 28 -2.34 4.45 -5.04
N SER A 29 -1.20 3.86 -4.70
CA SER A 29 -0.47 3.06 -5.66
C SER A 29 -1.35 1.86 -5.99
N GLU A 30 -2.05 1.90 -7.13
CA GLU A 30 -2.82 0.79 -7.71
C GLU A 30 -1.96 -0.45 -8.02
N THR A 31 -0.66 -0.41 -7.72
CA THR A 31 0.27 -1.53 -7.92
C THR A 31 0.36 -2.49 -6.72
N ALA A 32 -0.20 -2.13 -5.55
CA ALA A 32 -0.27 -3.05 -4.41
C ALA A 32 -1.45 -4.04 -4.48
N ASP A 33 -2.56 -3.64 -5.11
CA ASP A 33 -3.79 -4.44 -5.21
C ASP A 33 -3.65 -5.71 -6.06
N ALA A 34 -2.68 -5.79 -6.97
CA ALA A 34 -2.54 -6.95 -7.87
C ALA A 34 -1.91 -8.19 -7.20
N LEU A 35 -1.37 -8.06 -5.98
CA LEU A 35 -0.75 -9.15 -5.22
C LEU A 35 -1.38 -9.36 -3.83
N SER A 36 -2.38 -8.55 -3.47
CA SER A 36 -3.15 -8.73 -2.25
C SER A 36 -4.13 -9.88 -2.46
N SER A 37 -3.76 -11.07 -2.01
CA SER A 37 -4.76 -12.10 -1.71
C SER A 37 -5.82 -11.45 -0.81
N PRO A 38 -7.12 -11.53 -1.11
CA PRO A 38 -8.15 -10.76 -0.42
C PRO A 38 -8.24 -11.04 1.09
N ASP A 39 -7.73 -12.20 1.53
CA ASP A 39 -7.64 -12.59 2.94
C ASP A 39 -6.35 -12.15 3.64
N ALA A 40 -5.31 -11.71 2.91
CA ALA A 40 -4.02 -11.40 3.52
C ALA A 40 -4.00 -9.97 4.10
N PRO A 41 -3.50 -9.78 5.35
CA PRO A 41 -3.45 -8.46 5.96
C PRO A 41 -2.52 -7.53 5.18
N GLN A 42 -2.98 -6.29 4.99
CA GLN A 42 -2.29 -5.32 4.13
C GLN A 42 -1.07 -4.73 4.83
N VAL A 43 0.04 -4.55 4.09
CA VAL A 43 1.28 -4.04 4.66
C VAL A 43 1.10 -2.59 5.13
N PRO A 44 1.39 -2.27 6.41
CA PRO A 44 1.16 -0.96 6.96
C PRO A 44 2.10 0.07 6.31
N THR A 45 1.55 1.22 5.94
CA THR A 45 2.30 2.34 5.33
C THR A 45 2.63 3.45 6.34
N THR A 46 2.09 3.34 7.56
CA THR A 46 2.36 4.28 8.65
C THR A 46 2.79 3.55 9.93
N PRO A 47 3.60 4.19 10.80
CA PRO A 47 4.08 3.56 12.04
C PRO A 47 2.96 3.17 13.00
N GLN A 48 1.83 3.90 13.02
CA GLN A 48 0.70 3.58 13.89
C GLN A 48 0.01 2.26 13.51
N GLN A 49 0.02 1.90 12.22
CA GLN A 49 -0.63 0.69 11.70
C GLN A 49 0.17 -0.60 11.98
N VAL A 50 1.45 -0.51 12.35
CA VAL A 50 2.31 -1.68 12.61
C VAL A 50 1.77 -2.56 13.73
N LYS A 51 1.21 -1.93 14.78
CA LYS A 51 0.62 -2.65 15.91
C LYS A 51 -0.61 -3.46 15.50
N GLU A 52 -1.46 -2.86 14.66
CA GLU A 52 -2.70 -3.48 14.19
C GLU A 52 -2.40 -4.60 13.18
N PHE A 53 -1.46 -4.36 12.26
CA PHE A 53 -0.96 -5.37 11.33
C PHE A 53 -0.42 -6.61 12.04
N GLY A 54 0.33 -6.44 13.14
CA GLY A 54 0.84 -7.57 13.92
C GLY A 54 -0.26 -8.46 14.50
N ALA A 55 -1.36 -7.86 14.96
CA ALA A 55 -2.52 -8.60 15.45
C ALA A 55 -3.25 -9.35 14.31
N GLN A 56 -3.49 -8.66 13.20
CA GLN A 56 -4.16 -9.23 12.01
C GLN A 56 -3.33 -10.37 11.39
N MET A 57 -2.01 -10.26 11.36
CA MET A 57 -1.12 -11.31 10.84
C MET A 57 -1.13 -12.56 11.71
N ASN A 58 -1.19 -12.40 13.03
CA ASN A 58 -1.28 -13.53 13.95
C ASN A 58 -2.61 -14.28 13.78
N GLU A 59 -3.71 -13.54 13.62
CA GLU A 59 -5.03 -14.12 13.35
C GLU A 59 -5.07 -14.86 12.01
N TYR A 60 -4.59 -14.20 10.94
CA TYR A 60 -4.49 -14.79 9.61
C TYR A 60 -3.69 -16.11 9.59
N MET A 61 -2.56 -16.17 10.30
CA MET A 61 -1.77 -17.40 10.38
C MET A 61 -2.49 -18.53 11.10
N ASN A 62 -3.25 -18.24 12.16
CA ASN A 62 -4.03 -19.24 12.87
C ASN A 62 -5.16 -19.78 11.98
N GLU A 63 -5.92 -18.91 11.32
CA GLU A 63 -7.01 -19.31 10.42
C GLU A 63 -6.49 -20.15 9.24
N GLU A 64 -5.38 -19.75 8.62
CA GLU A 64 -4.76 -20.52 7.54
C GLU A 64 -4.22 -21.87 8.02
N ALA A 65 -3.67 -21.95 9.24
CA ALA A 65 -3.23 -23.21 9.83
C ALA A 65 -4.41 -24.16 10.05
N GLU A 66 -5.55 -23.67 10.56
CA GLU A 66 -6.77 -24.45 10.72
C GLU A 66 -7.36 -24.89 9.38
N LYS A 67 -7.44 -23.99 8.39
CA LYS A 67 -7.89 -24.33 7.02
C LYS A 67 -7.02 -25.44 6.41
N ARG A 68 -5.69 -25.36 6.58
CA ARG A 68 -4.75 -26.38 6.09
C ARG A 68 -4.91 -27.71 6.83
N ALA A 69 -5.06 -27.68 8.15
CA ALA A 69 -5.30 -28.90 8.94
C ALA A 69 -6.59 -29.60 8.49
N ALA A 70 -7.69 -28.85 8.34
CA ALA A 70 -8.96 -29.38 7.86
C ALA A 70 -8.87 -29.93 6.42
N ALA A 71 -8.09 -29.28 5.54
CA ALA A 71 -7.87 -29.77 4.18
C ALA A 71 -7.10 -31.10 4.14
N ILE A 72 -6.08 -31.25 5.00
CA ILE A 72 -5.29 -32.48 5.13
C ILE A 72 -6.15 -33.61 5.71
N GLU A 73 -6.96 -33.33 6.73
CA GLU A 73 -7.86 -34.32 7.33
C GLU A 73 -8.90 -34.84 6.33
N LYS A 74 -9.49 -33.94 5.53
CA LYS A 74 -10.39 -34.31 4.44
C LYS A 74 -9.70 -35.12 3.34
N ALA A 75 -8.45 -34.82 3.03
CA ALA A 75 -7.68 -35.56 2.02
C ALA A 75 -7.20 -36.93 2.50
N THR A 76 -6.96 -37.09 3.80
CA THR A 76 -6.48 -38.34 4.42
C THR A 76 -7.63 -39.28 4.79
N SER A 77 -8.84 -38.75 5.00
CA SER A 77 -10.04 -39.54 5.34
C SER A 77 -10.80 -40.08 4.11
N GLN A 78 -10.22 -39.99 2.90
CA GLN A 78 -10.72 -40.65 1.68
C GLN A 78 -9.97 -41.95 1.39
#